data_AF-A0A705K6D1-F1
#
_entry.id   AF-A0A705K6D1-F1
#
_cell.length_a   1.000
_cell.length_b   1.000
_cell.length_c   1.000
_cell.angle_alpha   90.00
_cell.angle_beta   90.00
_cell.angle_gamma   90.00
#
_symmetry.space_group_name_H-M   'P 1'
#
loop_
_entity.id
_entity.type
_entity.pdbx_description
1 polymer ?
#
loop_
_entity_poly.entity_id
_entity_poly.type
_entity_poly.pdbx_seq_one_letter_code
_entity_poly.pdbx_strand_id
1 'polypeptide(L)'
;DYKRMEEKIDAVIREKYGLPPVMSTPVKYADLIMLATERRDLGLDDGSFWPVLEGIPATEMFNVIPLAPGHAYGMFMERFNELSELRKCA
;
A
#
# COMPACT_ATOMS: atom_id res chain seq x y z
N ASP A 1 4.34 10.94 19.55
CA ASP A 1 4.04 9.56 20.00
C ASP A 1 3.46 8.66 18.93
N TYR A 2 2.50 9.12 18.11
CA TYR A 2 1.92 8.32 17.02
C TYR A 2 2.95 7.71 16.04
N LYS A 3 3.81 8.53 15.43
CA LYS A 3 4.86 8.06 14.50
C LYS A 3 5.78 7.00 15.11
N ARG A 4 6.19 7.18 16.36
CA ARG A 4 7.03 6.20 17.07
C ARG A 4 6.33 4.86 17.27
N MET A 5 5.00 4.86 17.38
CA MET A 5 4.21 3.64 17.51
C MET A 5 4.04 2.94 16.15
N GLU A 6 3.82 3.70 15.08
CA GLU A 6 3.83 3.16 13.71
C GLU A 6 5.18 2.51 13.39
N GLU A 7 6.29 3.19 13.68
CA GLU A 7 7.65 2.68 13.48
C GLU A 7 7.89 1.36 14.24
N LYS A 8 7.40 1.25 15.49
CA LYS A 8 7.51 0.02 16.28
C LYS A 8 6.71 -1.13 15.68
N ILE A 9 5.48 -0.86 15.23
CA ILE A 9 4.61 -1.89 14.64
C ILE A 9 5.19 -2.36 13.30
N ASP A 10 5.62 -1.43 12.44
CA ASP A 10 6.26 -1.73 11.16
C ASP A 10 7.53 -2.58 11.34
N ALA A 11 8.37 -2.25 12.33
CA ALA A 11 9.57 -3.03 12.66
C ALA A 11 9.22 -4.49 13.04
N VAL A 12 8.23 -4.70 13.91
CA VAL A 12 7.81 -6.05 14.34
C VAL A 12 7.22 -6.85 13.16
N ILE A 13 6.44 -6.21 12.28
CA ILE A 13 5.88 -6.86 11.10
C ILE A 13 7.01 -7.28 10.14
N ARG A 14 7.96 -6.37 9.86
CA ARG A 14 9.10 -6.67 8.98
C ARG A 14 9.93 -7.83 9.50
N GLU A 15 10.25 -7.83 10.80
CA GLU A 15 10.99 -8.92 11.45
C GLU A 15 10.24 -10.25 11.32
N LYS A 16 8.95 -10.28 11.68
CA LYS A 16 8.10 -11.48 11.61
C LYS A 16 8.09 -12.10 10.21
N TYR A 17 8.12 -11.27 9.17
CA TYR A 17 8.07 -11.70 7.78
C TYR A 17 9.44 -11.64 7.08
N GLY A 18 10.55 -11.45 7.78
CA GLY A 18 11.89 -11.43 7.16
C GLY A 18 12.07 -10.37 6.06
N LEU A 19 11.38 -9.23 6.19
CA LEU A 19 11.49 -8.11 5.25
C LEU A 19 12.67 -7.19 5.61
N PRO A 20 13.19 -6.39 4.66
CA PRO A 20 14.19 -5.37 4.97
C PRO A 20 13.69 -4.41 6.06
N PRO A 21 14.57 -3.95 6.97
CA PRO A 21 14.20 -3.14 8.13
C PRO A 21 13.67 -1.74 7.78
N VAL A 22 13.86 -1.30 6.53
CA VAL A 22 13.40 -0.01 6.03
C VAL A 22 12.63 -0.23 4.73
N MET A 23 11.56 0.54 4.52
CA MET A 23 10.81 0.55 3.27
C MET A 23 11.70 0.97 2.11
N SER A 24 11.63 0.25 0.99
CA SER A 24 12.36 0.62 -0.22
C SER A 24 11.68 1.78 -0.95
N THR A 25 12.46 2.62 -1.63
CA THR A 25 11.94 3.72 -2.44
C THR A 25 10.88 3.28 -3.47
N PRO A 26 11.02 2.13 -4.17
CA PRO A 26 9.98 1.66 -5.09
C PRO A 26 8.64 1.34 -4.40
N VAL A 27 8.67 0.76 -3.20
CA VAL A 27 7.43 0.49 -2.44
C VAL A 27 6.76 1.81 -2.04
N LYS A 28 7.54 2.80 -1.61
CA LYS A 28 6.98 4.11 -1.28
C LYS A 28 6.42 4.84 -2.50
N TYR A 29 7.05 4.70 -3.66
CA TYR A 29 6.54 5.26 -4.90
C TYR A 29 5.23 4.59 -5.34
N ALA A 30 5.13 3.27 -5.22
CA ALA A 30 3.89 2.54 -5.51
C ALA A 30 2.73 2.95 -4.59
N ASP A 31 3.01 3.18 -3.30
CA ASP A 31 2.04 3.73 -2.32
C ASP A 31 1.52 5.11 -2.76
N LEU A 32 2.39 5.99 -3.27
CA LEU A 32 1.96 7.31 -3.78
C LEU A 32 1.14 7.21 -5.07
N ILE A 33 1.49 6.30 -5.99
CA ILE A 33 0.67 6.02 -7.18
C ILE A 33 -0.72 5.55 -6.75
N MET A 34 -0.81 4.64 -5.76
CA MET A 34 -2.10 4.18 -5.23
C MET A 34 -2.89 5.31 -4.60
N LEU A 35 -2.25 6.20 -3.82
CA LEU A 35 -2.91 7.37 -3.24
C LEU A 35 -3.45 8.34 -4.31
N ALA A 36 -2.69 8.59 -5.38
CA ALA A 36 -3.15 9.39 -6.51
C ALA A 36 -4.34 8.73 -7.23
N THR A 37 -4.31 7.41 -7.35
CA THR A 37 -5.35 6.59 -7.99
C THR A 37 -6.64 6.61 -7.16
N GLU A 38 -6.54 6.39 -5.85
CA GLU A 38 -7.65 6.49 -4.89
C GLU A 38 -8.29 7.88 -4.91
N ARG A 39 -7.47 8.94 -4.95
CA ARG A 39 -7.96 10.31 -5.01
C ARG A 39 -8.83 10.56 -6.24
N ARG A 40 -8.41 10.06 -7.41
CA ARG A 40 -9.16 10.13 -8.67
C ARG A 40 -10.44 9.29 -8.60
N ASP A 41 -10.32 8.03 -8.22
CA ASP A 41 -11.40 7.04 -8.38
C ASP A 41 -12.49 7.15 -7.31
N LEU A 42 -12.12 7.55 -6.09
CA LEU A 42 -13.05 7.70 -4.97
C LEU A 42 -13.64 9.11 -4.86
N GLY A 43 -13.33 9.99 -5.82
CA GLY A 43 -13.85 11.37 -5.85
C GLY A 43 -13.37 12.21 -4.67
N LEU A 44 -12.13 12.00 -4.21
CA LEU A 44 -11.54 12.77 -3.10
C LEU A 44 -10.91 14.09 -3.59
N ASP A 45 -10.86 14.30 -4.92
CA ASP A 45 -10.36 15.53 -5.50
C ASP A 45 -11.39 16.67 -5.35
N ASP A 46 -11.20 17.49 -4.34
CA ASP A 46 -11.93 18.73 -4.08
C ASP A 46 -11.27 19.96 -4.70
N GLY A 47 -10.23 19.77 -5.54
CA GLY A 47 -9.40 20.83 -6.10
C GLY A 47 -8.25 21.29 -5.21
N SER A 48 -8.09 20.73 -4.00
CA SER A 48 -6.98 21.08 -3.10
C SER A 48 -5.63 20.52 -3.57
N PHE A 49 -4.57 21.32 -3.54
CA PHE A 49 -3.24 20.81 -3.87
C PHE A 49 -2.68 19.91 -2.76
N TRP A 50 -2.24 18.70 -3.12
CA TRP A 50 -1.53 17.79 -2.20
C TRP A 50 -0.06 17.73 -2.59
N PRO A 51 0.85 18.42 -1.86
CA PRO A 51 2.27 18.46 -2.20
C PRO A 51 2.93 17.09 -2.34
N VAL A 52 2.45 16.09 -1.59
CA VAL A 52 2.97 14.72 -1.64
C VAL A 52 2.68 13.99 -2.96
N LEU A 53 1.74 14.49 -3.76
CA LEU A 53 1.36 13.93 -5.06
C LEU A 53 1.92 14.73 -6.25
N GLU A 54 2.73 15.76 -6.01
CA GLU A 54 3.33 16.54 -7.09
C GLU A 54 4.20 15.65 -7.98
N GLY A 55 3.84 15.57 -9.26
CA GLY A 55 4.54 14.73 -10.24
C GLY A 55 4.28 13.21 -10.11
N ILE A 56 3.39 12.78 -9.21
CA ILE A 56 2.99 11.38 -9.07
C ILE A 56 1.76 11.09 -9.93
N PRO A 57 1.83 10.18 -10.91
CA PRO A 57 0.68 9.83 -11.73
C PRO A 57 -0.25 8.84 -11.01
N ALA A 58 -1.56 8.96 -11.26
CA ALA A 58 -2.48 7.86 -11.04
C ALA A 58 -2.25 6.77 -12.10
N THR A 59 -2.53 5.51 -11.77
CA THR A 59 -2.41 4.41 -12.74
C THR A 59 -3.68 4.25 -13.58
N GLU A 60 -3.51 3.88 -14.84
CA GLU A 60 -4.61 3.52 -15.77
C GLU A 60 -4.78 2.00 -15.90
N MET A 61 -3.97 1.20 -15.19
CA MET A 61 -4.02 -0.27 -15.26
C MET A 61 -5.30 -0.85 -14.64
N PHE A 62 -5.89 -0.15 -13.67
CA PHE A 62 -7.09 -0.57 -12.95
C PHE A 62 -7.71 0.63 -12.21
N ASN A 63 -8.96 0.46 -11.79
CA ASN A 63 -9.65 1.41 -10.92
C ASN A 63 -9.71 0.88 -9.48
N VAL A 64 -9.61 1.78 -8.50
CA VAL A 64 -9.86 1.48 -7.10
C VAL A 64 -11.36 1.62 -6.82
N ILE A 65 -11.97 0.50 -6.42
CA ILE A 65 -13.38 0.45 -5.99
C ILE A 65 -13.48 -0.04 -4.54
N PRO A 66 -14.39 0.51 -3.73
CA PRO A 66 -14.62 0.01 -2.38
C PRO A 66 -15.15 -1.43 -2.40
N LEU A 67 -14.58 -2.28 -1.54
CA LEU A 67 -15.00 -3.67 -1.37
C LEU A 67 -15.66 -3.87 -0.01
N ALA A 68 -16.59 -4.83 0.05
CA ALA A 68 -17.10 -5.31 1.34
C ALA A 68 -15.95 -5.91 2.16
N PRO A 69 -15.96 -5.79 3.51
CA PRO A 69 -14.83 -6.21 4.35
C PRO A 69 -14.39 -7.66 4.14
N GLY A 70 -15.34 -8.59 3.97
CA GLY A 70 -15.05 -10.00 3.71
C GLY A 70 -14.33 -10.23 2.37
N HIS A 71 -14.70 -9.50 1.32
CA HIS A 71 -14.03 -9.59 0.02
C HIS A 71 -12.63 -8.99 0.07
N ALA A 72 -12.46 -7.83 0.71
CA ALA A 72 -11.15 -7.19 0.87
C ALA A 72 -10.16 -8.10 1.63
N TYR A 73 -10.61 -8.71 2.74
CA TYR A 73 -9.82 -9.66 3.50
C TYR A 73 -9.44 -10.89 2.67
N GLY A 74 -10.42 -11.48 1.96
CA GLY A 74 -10.18 -12.64 1.11
C GLY A 74 -9.11 -12.38 0.05
N MET A 75 -9.24 -11.29 -0.71
CA MET A 75 -8.29 -10.90 -1.75
C MET A 75 -6.90 -10.60 -1.19
N PHE A 76 -6.82 -9.92 -0.03
CA PHE A 76 -5.54 -9.66 0.63
C PHE A 76 -4.84 -10.96 1.03
N MET A 77 -5.56 -11.88 1.68
CA MET A 77 -5.00 -13.13 2.17
C MET A 77 -4.59 -14.07 1.04
N GLU A 78 -5.35 -14.11 -0.06
CA GLU A 78 -5.00 -14.88 -1.25
C GLU A 78 -3.63 -14.44 -1.80
N ARG A 79 -3.46 -13.13 -2.07
CA ARG A 79 -2.20 -12.59 -2.58
C ARG A 79 -1.05 -12.73 -1.57
N PHE A 80 -1.33 -12.53 -0.28
CA PHE A 80 -0.34 -12.70 0.78
C PHE A 80 0.18 -14.15 0.83
N ASN A 81 -0.72 -15.14 0.74
CA ASN A 81 -0.35 -16.55 0.73
C ASN A 81 0.46 -16.91 -0.53
N GLU A 82 0.03 -16.44 -1.70
CA GLU A 82 0.75 -16.64 -2.96
C GLU A 82 2.21 -16.16 -2.86
N LEU A 83 2.42 -14.92 -2.40
CA LEU A 83 3.76 -14.34 -2.22
C LEU A 83 4.56 -15.04 -1.13
N SER A 84 3.89 -15.49 -0.06
CA SER A 84 4.54 -16.22 1.04
C SER A 84 5.04 -17.59 0.60
N GLU A 85 4.30 -18.30 -0.25
CA GLU A 85 4.75 -19.58 -0.82
C GLU A 85 5.90 -19.38 -1.82
N LEU A 86 5.82 -18.38 -2.71
CA LEU A 86 6.91 -18.07 -3.64
C LEU A 86 8.24 -17.80 -2.90
N ARG A 87 8.18 -17.13 -1.75
CA ARG A 87 9.36 -16.88 -0.91
C ARG A 87 9.95 -18.15 -0.30
N LYS A 88 9.16 -19.20 -0.01
CA LYS A 88 9.71 -20.47 0.50
C LYS A 88 10.50 -21.22 -0.57
N CYS A 89 10.22 -20.95 -1.85
CA CYS A 89 10.87 -21.59 -3.00
C CYS A 89 12.10 -20.83 -3.52
N ALA A 90 12.42 -19.65 -2.96
CA ALA A 90 13.56 -18.80 -3.33
C ALA A 90 14.66 -18.86 -2.27
#